data_AF-A0A536CFJ7-F1
#
_entry.id   AF-A0A536CFJ7-F1
#
_cell.length_a   1.000
_cell.length_b   1.000
_cell.length_c   1.000
_cell.angle_alpha   90.00
_cell.angle_beta   90.00
_cell.angle_gamma   90.00
#
_symmetry.space_group_name_H-M   'P 1'
#
loop_
_entity.id
_entity.type
_entity.pdbx_description
1 polymer ?
#
loop_
_entity_poly.entity_id
_entity_poly.type
_entity_poly.pdbx_seq_one_letter_code
_entity_poly.pdbx_strand_id
1 'polypeptide(L)'
;MTEAMIYAAEAQPGYFLAIIPILPGCVASGKTRDEAIAKARRVFSDYRALLEAHGVAIDHWKDIDPDKLSVGELETPPLVPGEDQPFEEHQVRDFLHQYEASRAAVIALVSKLSPDQMEKVPTEGTWSVRQALEHMMTTDIALLSRLEKWPADPLSSYQAVHRIIVQRFSVMEPDDWRDHTIMGRRWTTKRVMRRLLEHQFEHYQHITEIVAALGKAGQDR
;
A
#
# COMPACT_ATOMS: atom_id res chain seq x y z
N MET A 1 -15.56 -20.18 -10.46
CA MET A 1 -14.15 -19.76 -10.32
C MET A 1 -13.73 -19.23 -11.68
N THR A 2 -13.37 -17.95 -11.74
CA THR A 2 -12.74 -17.34 -12.92
C THR A 2 -11.46 -18.11 -13.23
N GLU A 3 -11.23 -18.44 -14.50
CA GLU A 3 -10.04 -19.16 -14.92
C GLU A 3 -8.79 -18.36 -14.55
N ALA A 4 -7.77 -19.03 -13.99
CA ALA A 4 -6.50 -18.36 -13.68
C ALA A 4 -5.85 -17.87 -14.99
N MET A 5 -5.61 -16.57 -15.09
CA MET A 5 -5.13 -15.92 -16.31
C MET A 5 -4.10 -14.84 -15.99
N ILE A 6 -3.19 -14.60 -16.93
CA ILE A 6 -2.28 -13.45 -16.94
C ILE A 6 -2.91 -12.35 -17.80
N TYR A 7 -3.05 -11.15 -17.26
CA TYR A 7 -3.47 -9.98 -18.03
C TYR A 7 -2.27 -9.11 -18.34
N ALA A 8 -1.99 -8.89 -19.62
CA ALA A 8 -0.83 -8.11 -20.05
C ALA A 8 -1.23 -6.95 -20.97
N ALA A 9 -0.79 -5.74 -20.62
CA ALA A 9 -1.08 -4.51 -21.35
C ALA A 9 0.12 -3.56 -21.39
N GLU A 10 0.17 -2.70 -22.40
CA GLU A 10 1.13 -1.59 -22.45
C GLU A 10 0.63 -0.45 -21.55
N ALA A 11 1.31 -0.20 -20.45
CA ALA A 11 0.92 0.84 -19.50
C ALA A 11 1.44 2.23 -19.90
N GLN A 12 2.59 2.28 -20.60
CA GLN A 12 3.15 3.48 -21.25
C GLN A 12 3.94 3.02 -22.49
N PRO A 13 4.20 3.89 -23.48
CA PRO A 13 4.96 3.51 -24.67
C PRO A 13 6.29 2.81 -24.33
N GLY A 14 6.42 1.54 -24.75
CA GLY A 14 7.59 0.71 -24.47
C GLY A 14 7.69 0.13 -23.05
N TYR A 15 6.60 0.16 -22.28
CA TYR A 15 6.52 -0.36 -20.92
C TYR A 15 5.26 -1.19 -20.71
N PHE A 16 5.45 -2.50 -20.53
CA PHE A 16 4.40 -3.47 -20.38
C PHE A 16 4.26 -3.91 -18.93
N LEU A 17 3.01 -4.12 -18.50
CA LEU A 17 2.65 -4.67 -17.20
C LEU A 17 1.92 -6.00 -17.41
N ALA A 18 2.25 -7.01 -16.62
CA ALA A 18 1.56 -8.28 -16.56
C ALA A 18 1.12 -8.58 -15.12
N ILE A 19 -0.16 -8.87 -14.92
CA ILE A 19 -0.78 -9.10 -13.60
C ILE A 19 -1.45 -10.47 -13.59
N ILE A 20 -1.40 -11.16 -12.44
CA ILE A 20 -2.08 -12.45 -12.21
C ILE A 20 -3.09 -12.27 -11.05
N PRO A 21 -4.35 -11.87 -11.31
CA PRO A 21 -5.29 -11.44 -10.27
C PRO A 21 -5.63 -12.52 -9.25
N ILE A 22 -5.57 -13.80 -9.64
CA ILE A 22 -5.93 -14.90 -8.73
C ILE A 22 -4.97 -15.03 -7.55
N LEU A 23 -3.75 -14.49 -7.65
CA LEU A 23 -2.79 -14.35 -6.55
C LEU A 23 -2.38 -12.87 -6.41
N PRO A 24 -3.13 -12.08 -5.62
CA PRO A 24 -2.87 -10.66 -5.42
C PRO A 24 -1.45 -10.39 -4.93
N GLY A 25 -0.71 -9.51 -5.63
CA GLY A 25 0.72 -9.28 -5.42
C GLY A 25 1.59 -9.76 -6.58
N CYS A 26 1.07 -10.65 -7.43
CA CYS A 26 1.76 -11.08 -8.65
C CYS A 26 1.59 -10.08 -9.78
N VAL A 27 2.54 -9.14 -9.85
CA VAL A 27 2.69 -8.17 -10.93
C VAL A 27 4.13 -8.09 -11.38
N ALA A 28 4.35 -7.96 -12.68
CA ALA A 28 5.67 -7.76 -13.26
C ALA A 28 5.63 -6.76 -14.41
N SER A 29 6.75 -6.10 -14.67
CA SER A 29 6.91 -5.23 -15.82
C SER A 29 8.10 -5.62 -16.71
N GLY A 30 8.01 -5.22 -17.97
CA GLY A 30 9.01 -5.50 -18.99
C GLY A 30 9.02 -4.43 -20.09
N LYS A 31 10.10 -4.40 -20.88
CA LYS A 31 10.19 -3.57 -22.08
C LYS A 31 9.41 -4.15 -23.25
N THR A 32 9.08 -5.45 -23.17
CA THR A 32 8.19 -6.14 -24.10
C THR A 32 7.08 -6.86 -23.36
N ARG A 33 5.98 -7.15 -24.08
CA ARG A 33 4.85 -7.92 -23.56
C ARG A 33 5.29 -9.31 -23.07
N ASP A 34 6.09 -10.01 -23.87
CA ASP A 34 6.59 -11.36 -23.54
C ASP A 34 7.52 -11.35 -22.33
N GLU A 35 8.36 -10.32 -22.19
CA GLU A 35 9.21 -10.17 -21.01
C GLU A 35 8.36 -9.98 -19.74
N ALA A 36 7.33 -9.13 -19.79
CA ALA A 36 6.43 -8.92 -18.66
C ALA A 36 5.71 -10.22 -18.27
N ILE A 37 5.19 -10.97 -19.25
CA ILE A 37 4.51 -12.26 -19.04
C ILE A 37 5.46 -13.28 -18.41
N ALA A 38 6.65 -13.47 -18.99
CA ALA A 38 7.63 -14.42 -18.48
C ALA A 38 8.05 -14.08 -17.04
N LYS A 39 8.21 -12.80 -16.72
CA LYS A 39 8.47 -12.35 -15.35
C LYS A 39 7.28 -12.59 -14.43
N ALA A 40 6.05 -12.33 -14.86
CA ALA A 40 4.86 -12.55 -14.03
C ALA A 40 4.73 -14.02 -13.60
N ARG A 41 5.06 -14.96 -14.48
CA ARG A 41 5.10 -16.40 -14.16
C ARG A 41 6.13 -16.76 -13.09
N ARG A 42 7.33 -16.15 -13.16
CA ARG A 42 8.37 -16.32 -12.13
C ARG A 42 7.92 -15.69 -10.81
N VAL A 43 7.41 -14.47 -10.85
CA VAL A 43 6.88 -13.76 -9.68
C VAL A 43 5.78 -14.57 -9.00
N PHE A 44 4.92 -15.29 -9.74
CA PHE A 44 3.93 -16.19 -9.16
C PHE A 44 4.58 -17.27 -8.29
N SER A 45 5.60 -17.94 -8.84
CA SER A 45 6.32 -19.00 -8.14
C SER A 45 7.07 -18.46 -6.92
N ASP A 46 7.77 -17.34 -7.08
CA ASP A 46 8.58 -16.70 -6.03
C ASP A 46 7.69 -16.18 -4.90
N TYR A 47 6.57 -15.53 -5.23
CA TYR A 47 5.66 -14.99 -4.24
C TYR A 47 4.92 -16.10 -3.51
N ARG A 48 4.49 -17.17 -4.20
CA ARG A 48 3.92 -18.35 -3.54
C ARG A 48 4.90 -18.98 -2.54
N ALA A 49 6.18 -19.11 -2.91
CA ALA A 49 7.21 -19.62 -2.01
C ALA A 49 7.45 -18.68 -0.81
N LEU A 50 7.41 -17.36 -1.02
CA LEU A 50 7.50 -16.38 0.06
C LEU A 50 6.34 -16.52 1.06
N LEU A 51 5.11 -16.64 0.54
CA LEU A 51 3.91 -16.83 1.35
C LEU A 51 3.97 -18.12 2.19
N GLU A 52 4.36 -19.22 1.56
CA GLU A 52 4.54 -20.51 2.24
C GLU A 52 5.60 -20.42 3.35
N ALA A 53 6.75 -19.80 3.08
CA ALA A 53 7.83 -19.62 4.06
C ALA A 53 7.42 -18.77 5.28
N HIS A 54 6.36 -17.96 5.15
CA HIS A 54 5.83 -17.13 6.23
C HIS A 54 4.50 -17.65 6.79
N GLY A 55 4.13 -18.90 6.49
CA GLY A 55 2.99 -19.58 7.10
C GLY A 55 1.62 -19.17 6.55
N VAL A 56 1.57 -18.52 5.39
CA VAL A 56 0.29 -18.24 4.71
C VAL A 56 -0.19 -19.51 4.00
N ALA A 57 -1.46 -19.85 4.17
CA ALA A 57 -2.06 -21.00 3.51
C ALA A 57 -2.11 -20.79 1.99
N ILE A 58 -1.47 -21.68 1.22
CA ILE A 58 -1.37 -21.60 -0.24
C ILE A 58 -2.25 -22.62 -0.98
N ASP A 59 -3.15 -23.31 -0.29
CA ASP A 59 -3.95 -24.40 -0.86
C ASP A 59 -4.75 -23.99 -2.10
N HIS A 60 -5.20 -22.73 -2.17
CA HIS A 60 -5.92 -22.20 -3.33
C HIS A 60 -5.06 -22.10 -4.60
N TRP A 61 -3.72 -22.05 -4.47
CA TRP A 61 -2.79 -21.77 -5.57
C TRP A 61 -1.72 -22.84 -5.77
N LYS A 62 -1.65 -23.86 -4.92
CA LYS A 62 -0.61 -24.89 -4.96
C LYS A 62 -0.59 -25.67 -6.28
N ASP A 63 -1.77 -25.94 -6.84
CA ASP A 63 -1.94 -26.74 -8.06
C ASP A 63 -1.94 -25.87 -9.33
N ILE A 64 -1.81 -24.55 -9.19
CA ILE A 64 -1.71 -23.63 -10.32
C ILE A 64 -0.29 -23.69 -10.87
N ASP A 65 -0.18 -24.04 -12.15
CA ASP A 65 1.05 -24.01 -12.93
C ASP A 65 1.14 -22.69 -13.71
N PRO A 66 1.98 -21.72 -13.28
CA PRO A 66 2.05 -20.40 -13.90
C PRO A 66 2.46 -20.46 -15.37
N ASP A 67 3.19 -21.50 -15.80
CA ASP A 67 3.64 -21.64 -17.19
C ASP A 67 2.52 -22.04 -18.15
N LYS A 68 1.41 -22.58 -17.61
CA LYS A 68 0.22 -22.97 -18.38
C LYS A 68 -0.90 -21.94 -18.36
N LEU A 69 -0.74 -20.84 -17.62
CA LEU A 69 -1.73 -19.78 -17.60
C LEU A 69 -1.88 -19.16 -18.99
N SER A 70 -3.13 -19.05 -19.42
CA SER A 70 -3.51 -18.30 -20.61
C SER A 70 -3.23 -16.82 -20.41
N VAL A 71 -3.05 -16.09 -21.51
CA VAL A 71 -2.75 -14.66 -21.49
C VAL A 71 -3.88 -13.91 -22.18
N GLY A 72 -4.51 -13.00 -21.44
CA GLY A 72 -5.57 -12.12 -21.93
C GLY A 72 -5.18 -10.65 -21.88
N GLU A 73 -6.14 -9.82 -22.25
CA GLU A 73 -6.12 -8.36 -22.10
C GLU A 73 -7.21 -7.94 -21.13
N LEU A 74 -7.01 -6.81 -20.44
CA LEU A 74 -8.05 -6.27 -19.56
C LEU A 74 -9.14 -5.63 -20.40
N GLU A 75 -10.40 -6.00 -20.14
CA GLU A 75 -11.55 -5.39 -20.82
C GLU A 75 -11.74 -3.93 -20.43
N THR A 76 -11.49 -3.59 -19.16
CA THR A 76 -11.61 -2.21 -18.62
C THR A 76 -10.37 -1.84 -17.80
N PRO A 77 -9.21 -1.54 -18.43
CA PRO A 77 -8.03 -1.11 -17.70
C PRO A 77 -8.29 0.17 -16.88
N PRO A 78 -7.75 0.31 -15.65
CA PRO A 78 -6.82 -0.60 -14.97
C PRO A 78 -7.50 -1.67 -14.10
N LEU A 79 -8.83 -1.83 -14.18
CA LEU A 79 -9.61 -2.73 -13.33
C LEU A 79 -9.34 -4.19 -13.71
N VAL A 80 -8.87 -5.00 -12.77
CA VAL A 80 -8.69 -6.43 -12.99
C VAL A 80 -9.96 -7.21 -12.63
N PRO A 81 -10.20 -8.39 -13.24
CA PRO A 81 -11.43 -9.15 -12.98
C PRO A 81 -11.63 -9.46 -11.50
N GLY A 82 -12.82 -9.13 -10.99
CA GLY A 82 -13.21 -9.32 -9.59
C GLY A 82 -13.08 -8.06 -8.72
N GLU A 83 -12.44 -6.99 -9.19
CA GLU A 83 -12.34 -5.72 -8.44
C GLU A 83 -13.59 -4.84 -8.55
N ASP A 84 -14.54 -5.19 -9.42
CA ASP A 84 -15.82 -4.50 -9.62
C ASP A 84 -16.94 -5.01 -8.70
N GLN A 85 -16.62 -5.92 -7.79
CA GLN A 85 -17.58 -6.59 -6.90
C GLN A 85 -17.27 -6.29 -5.42
N PRO A 86 -18.26 -6.32 -4.52
CA PRO A 86 -18.01 -6.30 -3.09
C PRO A 86 -17.10 -7.45 -2.67
N PHE A 87 -16.22 -7.21 -1.70
CA PHE A 87 -15.36 -8.26 -1.19
C PHE A 87 -16.14 -9.32 -0.40
N GLU A 88 -15.70 -10.57 -0.47
CA GLU A 88 -16.14 -11.66 0.40
C GLU A 88 -15.46 -11.55 1.77
N GLU A 89 -16.10 -12.07 2.82
CA GLU A 89 -15.62 -11.94 4.21
C GLU A 89 -14.18 -12.44 4.40
N HIS A 90 -13.83 -13.54 3.73
CA HIS A 90 -12.49 -14.12 3.85
C HIS A 90 -11.41 -13.28 3.14
N GLN A 91 -11.75 -12.45 2.16
CA GLN A 91 -10.77 -11.73 1.34
C GLN A 91 -9.99 -10.70 2.15
N VAL A 92 -10.61 -10.04 3.14
CA VAL A 92 -9.91 -9.10 4.03
C VAL A 92 -8.90 -9.85 4.90
N ARG A 93 -9.30 -10.99 5.46
CA ARG A 93 -8.40 -11.83 6.27
C ARG A 93 -7.23 -12.36 5.44
N ASP A 94 -7.52 -12.86 4.24
CA ASP A 94 -6.50 -13.41 3.35
C ASP A 94 -5.53 -12.32 2.88
N PHE A 95 -6.03 -11.10 2.57
CA PHE A 95 -5.22 -9.91 2.32
C PHE A 95 -4.30 -9.59 3.50
N LEU A 96 -4.84 -9.55 4.73
CA LEU A 96 -4.05 -9.22 5.92
C LEU A 96 -2.92 -10.25 6.15
N HIS A 97 -3.19 -11.54 5.99
CA HIS A 97 -2.15 -12.56 6.10
C HIS A 97 -1.06 -12.41 5.03
N GLN A 98 -1.43 -12.16 3.78
CA GLN A 98 -0.48 -11.93 2.69
C GLN A 98 0.35 -10.66 2.91
N TYR A 99 -0.30 -9.58 3.36
CA TYR A 99 0.34 -8.29 3.60
C TYR A 99 1.33 -8.38 4.77
N GLU A 100 0.96 -9.03 5.87
CA GLU A 100 1.86 -9.26 7.03
C GLU A 100 3.04 -10.15 6.66
N ALA A 101 2.83 -11.24 5.91
CA ALA A 101 3.91 -12.09 5.42
C ALA A 101 4.90 -11.31 4.53
N SER A 102 4.37 -10.49 3.62
CA SER A 102 5.18 -9.63 2.75
C SER A 102 5.95 -8.58 3.55
N ARG A 103 5.31 -7.95 4.53
CA ARG A 103 5.97 -6.97 5.42
C ARG A 103 7.07 -7.63 6.25
N ALA A 104 6.82 -8.82 6.81
CA ALA A 104 7.81 -9.58 7.57
C ALA A 104 9.03 -9.94 6.71
N ALA A 105 8.81 -10.39 5.47
CA ALA A 105 9.88 -10.70 4.53
C ALA A 105 10.74 -9.47 4.20
N VAL A 106 10.12 -8.31 3.95
CA VAL A 106 10.83 -7.04 3.73
C VAL A 106 11.65 -6.66 4.96
N ILE A 107 11.06 -6.70 6.15
CA ILE A 107 11.76 -6.38 7.40
C ILE A 107 12.97 -7.30 7.59
N ALA A 108 12.81 -8.62 7.44
CA ALA A 108 13.89 -9.59 7.60
C ALA A 108 15.01 -9.42 6.56
N LEU A 109 14.68 -8.93 5.37
CA LEU A 109 15.66 -8.61 4.34
C LEU A 109 16.46 -7.35 4.70
N VAL A 110 15.79 -6.27 5.09
CA VAL A 110 16.44 -4.97 5.32
C VAL A 110 17.10 -4.86 6.68
N SER A 111 16.68 -5.62 7.69
CA SER A 111 17.24 -5.59 9.04
C SER A 111 18.70 -6.07 9.11
N LYS A 112 19.20 -6.69 8.03
CA LYS A 112 20.57 -7.21 7.92
C LYS A 112 21.55 -6.18 7.35
N LEU A 113 21.05 -5.04 6.88
CA LEU A 113 21.84 -4.03 6.19
C LEU A 113 22.36 -2.98 7.17
N SER A 114 23.60 -2.54 7.00
CA SER A 114 24.14 -1.36 7.69
C SER A 114 23.49 -0.08 7.15
N PRO A 115 23.54 1.05 7.90
CA PRO A 115 23.08 2.34 7.41
C PRO A 115 23.67 2.72 6.04
N ASP A 116 24.98 2.53 5.84
CA ASP A 116 25.64 2.82 4.56
C ASP A 116 25.12 1.93 3.41
N GLN A 117 24.82 0.65 3.69
CA GLN A 117 24.23 -0.25 2.70
C GLN A 117 22.81 0.15 2.33
N MET A 118 22.04 0.72 3.27
CA MET A 118 20.67 1.20 3.00
C MET A 118 20.66 2.38 2.03
N GLU A 119 21.65 3.25 2.11
CA GLU A 119 21.76 4.45 1.27
C GLU A 119 22.43 4.21 -0.08
N LYS A 120 23.21 3.12 -0.22
CA LYS A 120 23.98 2.85 -1.44
C LYS A 120 23.07 2.61 -2.65
N VAL A 121 23.34 3.34 -3.74
CA VAL A 121 22.78 3.08 -5.08
C VAL A 121 23.72 2.12 -5.82
N PRO A 122 23.29 0.89 -6.17
CA PRO A 122 24.17 -0.12 -6.76
C PRO A 122 24.65 0.21 -8.17
N THR A 123 23.75 0.70 -9.03
CA THR A 123 24.05 1.08 -10.42
C THR A 123 23.24 2.30 -10.83
N GLU A 124 23.71 3.01 -11.84
CA GLU A 124 22.96 4.11 -12.44
C GLU A 124 21.55 3.65 -12.87
N GLY A 125 20.55 4.49 -12.61
CA GLY A 125 19.14 4.18 -12.91
C GLY A 125 18.44 3.23 -11.93
N THR A 126 19.08 2.81 -10.83
CA THR A 126 18.45 2.02 -9.77
C THR A 126 18.20 2.84 -8.50
N TRP A 127 17.31 2.35 -7.64
CA TRP A 127 17.07 2.93 -6.32
C TRP A 127 17.96 2.27 -5.26
N SER A 128 18.31 3.03 -4.22
CA SER A 128 18.80 2.46 -2.97
C SER A 128 17.67 1.76 -2.21
N VAL A 129 18.00 0.93 -1.21
CA VAL A 129 16.99 0.32 -0.34
C VAL A 129 16.20 1.39 0.41
N ARG A 130 16.85 2.48 0.83
CA ARG A 130 16.18 3.63 1.45
C ARG A 130 15.11 4.24 0.53
N GLN A 131 15.45 4.50 -0.72
CA GLN A 131 14.52 5.06 -1.71
C GLN A 131 13.36 4.10 -1.99
N ALA A 132 13.61 2.80 -2.11
CA ALA A 132 12.56 1.80 -2.30
C ALA A 132 11.58 1.76 -1.11
N LEU A 133 12.09 1.75 0.13
CA LEU A 133 11.25 1.79 1.32
C LEU A 133 10.45 3.10 1.42
N GLU A 134 11.03 4.24 1.07
CA GLU A 134 10.32 5.53 1.03
C GLU A 134 9.21 5.54 -0.02
N HIS A 135 9.46 4.96 -1.20
CA HIS A 135 8.45 4.77 -2.22
C HIS A 135 7.29 3.90 -1.73
N MET A 136 7.58 2.77 -1.06
CA MET A 136 6.54 1.92 -0.47
C MET A 136 5.70 2.68 0.55
N MET A 137 6.32 3.34 1.53
CA MET A 137 5.60 4.07 2.59
C MET A 137 4.70 5.18 2.05
N THR A 138 5.20 5.96 1.07
CA THR A 138 4.43 7.07 0.48
C THR A 138 3.30 6.55 -0.41
N THR A 139 3.53 5.44 -1.12
CA THR A 139 2.51 4.77 -1.95
C THR A 139 1.42 4.15 -1.09
N ASP A 140 1.75 3.48 0.01
CA ASP A 140 0.78 2.89 0.95
C ASP A 140 -0.18 3.95 1.49
N ILE A 141 0.35 5.11 1.92
CA ILE A 141 -0.47 6.24 2.40
C ILE A 141 -1.40 6.75 1.30
N ALA A 142 -0.88 6.90 0.07
CA ALA A 142 -1.68 7.36 -1.06
C ALA A 142 -2.75 6.34 -1.48
N LEU A 143 -2.48 5.04 -1.38
CA LEU A 143 -3.47 3.99 -1.67
C LEU A 143 -4.58 3.97 -0.62
N LEU A 144 -4.22 4.05 0.67
CA LEU A 144 -5.20 4.13 1.75
C LEU A 144 -6.12 5.35 1.62
N SER A 145 -5.61 6.50 1.13
CA SER A 145 -6.45 7.68 0.93
C SER A 145 -7.51 7.53 -0.18
N ARG A 146 -7.42 6.50 -1.04
CA ARG A 146 -8.40 6.24 -2.12
C ARG A 146 -9.65 5.51 -1.62
N LEU A 147 -9.59 4.84 -0.46
CA LEU A 147 -10.74 4.17 0.17
C LEU A 147 -11.67 5.19 0.85
N GLU A 148 -11.91 6.34 0.21
CA GLU A 148 -12.69 7.46 0.75
C GLU A 148 -13.87 6.99 1.62
N LYS A 149 -14.11 7.66 2.75
CA LYS A 149 -14.98 7.23 3.86
C LYS A 149 -14.41 6.01 4.63
N TRP A 150 -13.72 6.32 5.72
CA TRP A 150 -13.24 5.34 6.70
C TRP A 150 -14.38 4.45 7.25
N PRO A 151 -14.06 3.24 7.76
CA PRO A 151 -15.03 2.34 8.35
C PRO A 151 -15.95 3.02 9.38
N ALA A 152 -17.15 2.46 9.56
CA ALA A 152 -18.20 3.04 10.39
C ALA A 152 -17.80 3.29 11.85
N ASP A 153 -16.71 2.69 12.35
CA ASP A 153 -16.07 3.07 13.60
C ASP A 153 -15.07 4.23 13.37
N PRO A 154 -15.46 5.49 13.64
CA PRO A 154 -14.58 6.64 13.45
C PRO A 154 -13.44 6.68 14.47
N LEU A 155 -13.59 6.07 15.66
CA LEU A 155 -12.60 6.17 16.73
C LEU A 155 -11.36 5.34 16.41
N SER A 156 -11.54 4.10 15.96
CA SER A 156 -10.41 3.26 15.55
C SER A 156 -9.63 3.88 14.39
N SER A 157 -10.33 4.44 13.40
CA SER A 157 -9.73 5.12 12.26
C SER A 157 -8.94 6.37 12.67
N TYR A 158 -9.52 7.19 13.56
CA TYR A 158 -8.85 8.35 14.13
C TYR A 158 -7.57 7.98 14.90
N GLN A 159 -7.62 6.90 15.70
CA GLN A 159 -6.47 6.41 16.45
C GLN A 159 -5.37 5.82 15.53
N ALA A 160 -5.74 5.16 14.44
CA ALA A 160 -4.77 4.62 13.48
C ALA A 160 -3.91 5.74 12.86
N VAL A 161 -4.53 6.84 12.41
CA VAL A 161 -3.81 8.00 11.87
C VAL A 161 -2.95 8.67 12.94
N HIS A 162 -3.43 8.76 14.19
CA HIS A 162 -2.65 9.29 15.31
C HIS A 162 -1.35 8.51 15.53
N ARG A 163 -1.38 7.16 15.45
CA ARG A 163 -0.18 6.34 15.60
C ARG A 163 0.88 6.62 14.53
N ILE A 164 0.48 6.91 13.28
CA ILE A 164 1.41 7.28 12.21
C ILE A 164 2.12 8.60 12.57
N ILE A 165 1.37 9.59 13.04
CA ILE A 165 1.89 10.90 13.45
C ILE A 165 2.91 10.72 14.59
N VAL A 166 2.50 10.03 15.67
CA VAL A 166 3.36 9.80 16.84
C VAL A 166 4.62 9.04 16.44
N GLN A 167 4.49 7.95 15.68
CA GLN A 167 5.63 7.16 15.24
C GLN A 167 6.61 8.02 14.42
N ARG A 168 6.10 8.82 13.47
CA ARG A 168 6.93 9.69 12.63
C ARG A 168 7.76 10.66 13.47
N PHE A 169 7.17 11.34 14.45
CA PHE A 169 7.89 12.33 15.25
C PHE A 169 8.72 11.72 16.39
N SER A 170 8.37 10.52 16.88
CA SER A 170 9.07 9.87 18.00
C SER A 170 10.50 9.42 17.69
N VAL A 171 10.82 9.26 16.41
CA VAL A 171 12.13 8.80 15.93
C VAL A 171 12.92 9.90 15.20
N MET A 172 12.42 11.14 15.21
CA MET A 172 13.10 12.26 14.58
C MET A 172 14.12 12.89 15.51
N GLU A 173 15.30 13.15 14.99
CA GLU A 173 16.32 14.00 15.61
C GLU A 173 16.21 15.44 15.09
N PRO A 174 16.80 16.44 15.78
CA PRO A 174 16.75 17.84 15.34
C PRO A 174 17.23 18.07 13.90
N ASP A 175 18.22 17.30 13.46
CA ASP A 175 18.80 17.39 12.11
C ASP A 175 17.91 16.73 11.02
N ASP A 176 16.89 15.94 11.41
CA ASP A 176 15.90 15.37 10.48
C ASP A 176 14.86 16.37 10.01
N TRP A 177 14.94 17.63 10.45
CA TRP A 177 14.02 18.66 9.99
C TRP A 177 14.05 18.79 8.46
N ARG A 178 12.92 19.19 7.89
CA ARG A 178 12.71 19.34 6.46
C ARG A 178 12.13 20.71 6.16
N ASP A 179 12.52 21.23 5.00
CA ASP A 179 12.02 22.47 4.40
C ASP A 179 11.82 22.22 2.90
N HIS A 180 10.57 22.20 2.46
CA HIS A 180 10.23 21.88 1.09
C HIS A 180 9.01 22.66 0.63
N THR A 181 8.82 22.75 -0.68
CA THR A 181 7.63 23.39 -1.27
C THR A 181 6.77 22.33 -1.93
N ILE A 182 5.51 22.22 -1.51
CA ILE A 182 4.51 21.33 -2.10
C ILE A 182 3.38 22.20 -2.64
N MET A 183 3.03 22.04 -3.92
CA MET A 183 1.96 22.80 -4.59
C MET A 183 2.07 24.32 -4.38
N GLY A 184 3.29 24.87 -4.52
CA GLY A 184 3.57 26.30 -4.36
C GLY A 184 3.57 26.81 -2.90
N ARG A 185 3.37 25.93 -1.91
CA ARG A 185 3.38 26.29 -0.48
C ARG A 185 4.60 25.72 0.22
N ARG A 186 5.34 26.58 0.94
CA ARG A 186 6.47 26.16 1.77
C ARG A 186 5.99 25.45 3.03
N TRP A 187 6.55 24.28 3.30
CA TRP A 187 6.29 23.43 4.46
C TRP A 187 7.60 23.12 5.17
N THR A 188 7.63 23.45 6.45
CA THR A 188 8.71 23.06 7.35
C THR A 188 8.21 22.06 8.37
N THR A 189 9.09 21.23 8.94
CA THR A 189 8.72 20.32 10.05
C THR A 189 7.96 21.06 11.16
N LYS A 190 8.46 22.24 11.58
CA LYS A 190 7.79 23.07 12.60
C LYS A 190 6.41 23.56 12.16
N ARG A 191 6.23 23.92 10.89
CA ARG A 191 4.91 24.32 10.35
C ARG A 191 3.93 23.15 10.36
N VAL A 192 4.38 21.94 10.02
CA VAL A 192 3.57 20.73 10.07
C VAL A 192 3.14 20.44 11.52
N MET A 193 4.08 20.41 12.46
CA MET A 193 3.79 20.22 13.90
C MET A 193 2.75 21.22 14.40
N ARG A 194 2.95 22.51 14.12
CA ARG A 194 2.01 23.56 14.49
C ARG A 194 0.62 23.35 13.88
N ARG A 195 0.52 23.07 12.56
CA ARG A 195 -0.78 22.86 11.91
C ARG A 195 -1.51 21.63 12.41
N LEU A 196 -0.81 20.56 12.78
CA LEU A 196 -1.44 19.37 13.37
C LEU A 196 -2.11 19.72 14.71
N LEU A 197 -1.43 20.46 15.58
CA LEU A 197 -1.98 20.90 16.87
C LEU A 197 -3.16 21.88 16.70
N GLU A 198 -2.99 22.90 15.86
CA GLU A 198 -4.06 23.87 15.57
C GLU A 198 -5.30 23.18 15.01
N HIS A 199 -5.15 22.33 14.00
CA HIS A 199 -6.24 21.58 13.37
C HIS A 199 -6.98 20.69 14.38
N GLN A 200 -6.26 19.99 15.25
CA GLN A 200 -6.87 19.14 16.27
C GLN A 200 -7.70 19.96 17.26
N PHE A 201 -7.18 21.11 17.72
CA PHE A 201 -7.91 21.96 18.66
C PHE A 201 -9.10 22.67 18.01
N GLU A 202 -8.94 23.19 16.79
CA GLU A 202 -10.03 23.76 15.96
C GLU A 202 -11.21 22.78 15.86
N HIS A 203 -10.95 21.52 15.51
CA HIS A 203 -12.01 20.52 15.37
C HIS A 203 -12.53 19.97 16.70
N TYR A 204 -11.73 19.95 17.76
CA TYR A 204 -12.23 19.64 19.10
C TYR A 204 -13.31 20.64 19.54
N GLN A 205 -13.09 21.95 19.31
CA GLN A 205 -14.07 22.99 19.61
C GLN A 205 -15.34 22.79 18.79
N HIS A 206 -15.21 22.59 17.48
CA HIS A 206 -16.36 22.35 16.60
C HIS A 206 -17.16 21.09 17.00
N ILE A 207 -16.49 19.98 17.33
CA ILE A 207 -17.16 18.76 17.82
C ILE A 207 -17.90 19.02 19.13
N THR A 208 -17.33 19.81 20.03
CA THR A 208 -17.97 20.19 21.29
C THR A 208 -19.29 20.93 21.05
N GLU A 209 -19.30 21.88 20.11
CA GLU A 209 -20.52 22.61 19.70
C GLU A 209 -21.57 21.67 19.13
N ILE A 210 -21.18 20.72 18.27
CA ILE A 210 -22.08 19.70 17.70
C ILE A 210 -22.70 18.85 18.80
N VAL A 211 -21.90 18.33 19.73
CA VAL A 211 -22.37 17.49 20.85
C VAL A 211 -23.36 18.26 21.73
N ALA A 212 -23.05 19.52 22.04
CA ALA A 212 -23.96 20.37 22.82
C ALA A 212 -25.30 20.60 22.11
N ALA A 213 -25.29 20.80 20.78
CA ALA A 213 -26.51 20.97 19.99
C ALA A 213 -27.37 19.68 19.96
N LEU A 214 -26.74 18.51 19.80
CA LEU A 214 -27.43 17.21 19.83
C LEU A 214 -28.07 16.92 21.19
N GLY A 215 -27.38 17.25 22.28
CA GLY A 215 -27.91 17.10 23.64
C GLY A 215 -29.18 17.92 23.90
N LYS A 216 -29.25 19.14 23.36
CA LYS A 216 -30.46 19.99 23.46
C LYS A 216 -31.63 19.41 22.66
N ALA A 217 -31.37 18.98 21.42
CA ALA A 217 -32.42 18.42 20.55
C ALA A 217 -33.04 17.11 21.08
N GLY A 218 -32.32 16.37 21.94
CA GLY A 218 -32.83 15.18 22.62
C GLY A 218 -33.63 15.45 23.90
N GLN A 219 -33.60 16.68 24.45
CA GLN A 219 -34.38 17.08 25.63
C GLN A 219 -35.74 17.70 25.25
N ASP A 220 -35.87 18.16 24.00
CA ASP A 220 -37.10 18.77 23.45
C ASP A 220 -38.02 17.74 22.72
N ARG A 221 -37.75 16.44 22.85
CA ARG A 221 -38.58 15.33 22.36
C ARG A 221 -39.06 14.46 23.52
#